data_AF-A0A380U530-F1
#
_entry.id   AF-A0A380U530-F1
#
_cell.length_a   1.000
_cell.length_b   1.000
_cell.length_c   1.000
_cell.angle_alpha   90.00
_cell.angle_beta   90.00
_cell.angle_gamma   90.00
#
_symmetry.space_group_name_H-M   'P 1'
#
loop_
_entity.id
_entity.type
_entity.pdbx_description
1 polymer ?
#
loop_
_entity_poly.entity_id
_entity_poly.type
_entity_poly.pdbx_seq_one_letter_code
_entity_poly.pdbx_strand_id
1 'polypeptide(L)'
;MARVTVQEAADKIGNRFDLILTAARRARQLQLHVREPLVPEENDKPTVIALREIEKGLINSQIMDQLENNDAIQQEVAEQEAISFLADVQANA
;
A
#
# COMPACT_ATOMS: atom_id res chain seq x y z
N MET A 1 -2.66 -20.18 4.02
CA MET A 1 -3.54 -20.94 4.95
C MET A 1 -5.02 -20.68 4.67
N ALA A 2 -5.95 -21.50 5.17
CA ALA A 2 -7.40 -21.23 5.08
C ALA A 2 -7.85 -20.45 6.33
N ARG A 3 -8.10 -19.15 6.17
CA ARG A 3 -8.71 -18.31 7.21
C ARG A 3 -10.21 -18.56 7.24
N VAL A 4 -10.77 -18.85 8.42
CA VAL A 4 -12.20 -19.21 8.55
C VAL A 4 -13.10 -17.99 8.76
N THR A 5 -12.60 -16.92 9.39
CA THR A 5 -13.40 -15.73 9.73
C THR A 5 -12.65 -14.42 9.46
N VAL A 6 -13.40 -13.34 9.20
CA VAL A 6 -12.88 -11.97 8.99
C VAL A 6 -13.38 -10.99 10.06
N GLN A 7 -13.86 -11.52 11.19
CA GLN A 7 -14.54 -10.73 12.21
C GLN A 7 -13.63 -9.68 12.84
N GLU A 8 -12.38 -10.05 13.17
CA GLU A 8 -11.41 -9.12 13.77
C GLU A 8 -11.09 -7.95 12.85
N ALA A 9 -10.88 -8.20 11.54
CA ALA A 9 -10.70 -7.14 10.56
C ALA A 9 -11.96 -6.26 10.39
N ALA A 10 -13.14 -6.87 10.44
CA ALA A 10 -14.41 -6.13 10.36
C ALA A 10 -14.62 -5.24 11.58
N ASP A 11 -14.25 -5.68 12.78
CA ASP A 11 -14.34 -4.89 14.01
C ASP A 11 -13.37 -3.69 14.01
N LYS A 12 -12.25 -3.77 13.27
CA LYS A 12 -11.30 -2.67 13.11
C LYS A 12 -11.79 -1.54 12.19
N ILE A 13 -12.48 -1.89 11.10
CA ILE A 13 -12.95 -0.90 10.11
C ILE A 13 -14.41 -0.48 10.40
N GLY A 14 -15.20 -1.34 11.04
CA GLY A 14 -16.62 -1.13 11.35
C GLY A 14 -17.55 -1.36 10.16
N ASN A 15 -17.16 -0.93 8.95
CA ASN A 15 -17.91 -1.15 7.72
C ASN A 15 -17.33 -2.31 6.90
N ARG A 16 -18.17 -3.30 6.58
CA ARG A 16 -17.78 -4.49 5.80
C ARG A 16 -17.44 -4.18 4.34
N PHE A 17 -18.10 -3.20 3.72
CA PHE A 17 -17.79 -2.80 2.35
C PHE A 17 -16.43 -2.10 2.27
N ASP A 18 -16.15 -1.20 3.22
CA ASP A 18 -14.87 -0.49 3.31
C ASP A 18 -13.73 -1.45 3.63
N LEU A 19 -14.00 -2.48 4.45
CA LEU A 19 -13.06 -3.58 4.68
C LEU A 19 -12.71 -4.28 3.36
N ILE A 20 -13.72 -4.68 2.58
CA ILE A 20 -13.50 -5.38 1.31
C ILE A 20 -12.69 -4.50 0.36
N LEU A 21 -13.05 -3.21 0.23
CA LEU A 21 -12.38 -2.28 -0.67
C LEU A 21 -10.92 -2.04 -0.24
N THR A 22 -10.68 -1.79 1.05
CA THR A 22 -9.34 -1.55 1.61
C THR A 22 -8.46 -2.79 1.48
N ALA A 23 -8.98 -3.96 1.86
CA ALA A 23 -8.25 -5.21 1.77
C ALA A 23 -7.94 -5.58 0.31
N ALA A 24 -8.86 -5.38 -0.63
CA ALA A 24 -8.64 -5.64 -2.05
C ALA A 24 -7.57 -4.70 -2.63
N ARG A 25 -7.62 -3.40 -2.27
CA ARG A 25 -6.63 -2.41 -2.69
C ARG A 25 -5.23 -2.79 -2.18
N ARG A 26 -5.11 -3.12 -0.90
CA ARG A 26 -3.84 -3.55 -0.28
C ARG A 26 -3.31 -4.87 -0.87
N ALA A 27 -4.18 -5.87 -1.02
CA ALA A 27 -3.80 -7.15 -1.61
C ALA A 27 -3.26 -6.99 -3.05
N ARG A 28 -3.77 -6.03 -3.82
CA ARG A 28 -3.24 -5.71 -5.15
C ARG A 28 -1.82 -5.14 -5.10
N GLN A 29 -1.52 -4.24 -4.14
CA GLN A 29 -0.16 -3.71 -3.97
C GLN A 29 0.84 -4.83 -3.63
N LEU A 30 0.44 -5.76 -2.77
CA LEU A 30 1.24 -6.94 -2.42
C LEU A 30 1.42 -7.87 -3.61
N GLN A 31 0.35 -8.16 -4.36
CA GLN A 31 0.40 -9.05 -5.52
C GLN A 31 1.29 -8.52 -6.65
N LEU A 32 1.33 -7.19 -6.83
CA LEU A 32 2.16 -6.52 -7.82
C LEU A 32 3.58 -6.21 -7.30
N HIS A 33 3.89 -6.58 -6.06
CA HIS A 33 5.17 -6.27 -5.41
C HIS A 33 5.51 -4.78 -5.42
N VAL A 34 4.49 -3.92 -5.41
CA VAL A 34 4.66 -2.45 -5.29
C VAL A 34 5.09 -2.11 -3.88
N ARG A 35 4.68 -2.91 -2.90
CA ARG A 35 5.00 -2.74 -1.49
C ARG A 35 5.21 -4.09 -0.82
N GLU A 36 6.11 -4.09 0.15
CA GLU A 36 6.38 -5.25 1.00
C GLU A 36 5.27 -5.43 2.05
N PRO A 37 5.03 -6.67 2.50
CA PRO A 37 4.13 -6.95 3.60
C PRO A 37 4.68 -6.45 4.93
N LEU A 38 3.80 -5.90 5.77
CA LEU A 38 4.12 -5.40 7.10
C LEU A 38 3.99 -6.48 8.18
N VAL A 39 3.59 -7.69 7.77
CA VAL A 39 3.48 -8.87 8.62
C VAL A 39 4.22 -10.05 7.98
N PRO A 40 4.75 -10.99 8.76
CA PRO A 40 5.46 -12.15 8.22
C PRO A 40 4.59 -12.97 7.26
N GLU A 41 5.19 -13.32 6.11
CA GLU A 41 4.57 -14.19 5.12
C GLU A 41 4.59 -15.64 5.61
N GLU A 42 3.43 -16.17 5.96
CA GLU A 42 3.26 -17.54 6.45
C GLU A 42 2.68 -18.45 5.34
N ASN A 43 3.22 -18.34 4.11
CA ASN A 43 2.64 -18.94 2.89
C ASN A 43 1.16 -18.55 2.68
N ASP A 44 0.83 -17.32 3.02
CA ASP A 44 -0.50 -16.76 2.86
C ASP A 44 -0.64 -16.04 1.52
N LYS A 45 -1.85 -16.11 0.94
CA LYS A 45 -2.16 -15.31 -0.25
C LYS A 45 -2.17 -13.82 0.14
N PRO A 46 -1.87 -12.90 -0.80
CA PRO A 46 -1.89 -11.45 -0.54
C PRO A 46 -3.16 -10.93 0.14
N THR A 47 -4.31 -11.54 -0.15
CA THR A 47 -5.59 -11.20 0.47
C THR A 47 -5.63 -11.51 1.97
N VAL A 48 -5.02 -12.61 2.40
CA VAL A 48 -4.96 -13.00 3.82
C VAL A 48 -3.94 -12.14 4.55
N ILE A 49 -2.81 -11.83 3.93
CA ILE A 49 -1.80 -10.91 4.46
C ILE A 49 -2.42 -9.52 4.70
N ALA A 50 -3.13 -8.96 3.72
CA ALA A 50 -3.80 -7.67 3.85
C ALA A 50 -4.80 -7.64 5.03
N LEU A 51 -5.57 -8.70 5.24
CA LEU A 51 -6.49 -8.78 6.38
C LEU A 51 -5.74 -8.82 7.73
N ARG A 52 -4.61 -9.53 7.81
CA ARG A 52 -3.76 -9.56 9.02
C ARG A 52 -3.14 -8.19 9.31
N GLU A 53 -2.76 -7.44 8.29
CA GLU A 53 -2.27 -6.06 8.43
C GLU A 53 -3.35 -5.12 8.98
N ILE A 54 -4.60 -5.26 8.49
CA ILE A 54 -5.76 -4.50 8.97
C ILE A 54 -6.07 -4.82 10.44
N GLU A 55 -5.99 -6.09 10.84
CA GLU A 55 -6.24 -6.53 12.22
C GLU A 55 -5.22 -5.97 13.21
N LYS A 56 -3.97 -5.85 12.78
CA LYS A 56 -2.91 -5.20 13.55
C LYS A 56 -2.99 -3.67 13.51
N GLY A 57 -3.92 -3.10 12.73
CA GLY A 57 -4.06 -1.65 12.56
C GLY A 57 -2.93 -1.00 11.77
N LEU A 58 -2.13 -1.80 11.06
CA LEU A 58 -1.02 -1.32 10.23
C LEU A 58 -1.50 -0.74 8.89
N ILE A 59 -2.66 -1.20 8.44
CA ILE A 59 -3.32 -0.75 7.21
C ILE A 59 -4.77 -0.37 7.51
N ASN A 60 -5.18 0.79 7.04
CA ASN A 60 -6.57 1.24 6.95
C ASN A 60 -6.70 2.18 5.74
N SER A 61 -7.91 2.67 5.42
CA SER A 61 -8.10 3.55 4.26
C SER A 61 -7.24 4.82 4.33
N GLN A 62 -7.16 5.46 5.50
CA GLN A 62 -6.40 6.70 5.66
C GLN A 62 -4.91 6.51 5.43
N ILE A 63 -4.35 5.43 6.00
CA ILE A 63 -2.93 5.07 5.81
C ILE A 63 -2.67 4.83 4.33
N MET A 64 -3.55 4.09 3.65
CA MET A 64 -3.40 3.82 2.22
C MET A 64 -3.44 5.11 1.38
N ASP A 65 -4.34 6.04 1.68
CA ASP A 65 -4.42 7.32 0.97
C ASP A 65 -3.18 8.19 1.22
N GLN A 66 -2.68 8.22 2.46
CA GLN A 66 -1.43 8.91 2.81
C GLN A 66 -0.22 8.32 2.07
N LEU A 67 -0.17 7.00 2.00
CA LEU A 67 0.88 6.26 1.31
C LEU A 67 0.91 6.58 -0.19
N GLU A 68 -0.26 6.59 -0.85
CA GLU A 68 -0.38 6.95 -2.27
C GLU A 68 -0.01 8.41 -2.53
N ASN A 69 -0.41 9.33 -1.64
CA ASN A 69 -0.04 10.75 -1.76
C ASN A 69 1.47 10.97 -1.61
N ASN A 70 2.10 10.28 -0.66
CA ASN A 70 3.55 10.37 -0.47
C ASN A 70 4.31 9.83 -1.69
N ASP A 71 3.85 8.73 -2.29
CA ASP A 71 4.47 8.18 -3.50
C ASP A 71 4.36 9.18 -4.66
N ALA A 72 3.21 9.84 -4.82
CA ALA A 72 3.01 10.84 -5.86
C ALA A 72 3.95 12.04 -5.67
N ILE A 73 4.07 12.56 -4.45
CA ILE A 73 4.99 13.68 -4.13
C ILE A 73 6.44 13.26 -4.41
N GLN A 74 6.84 12.05 -4.03
CA GLN A 74 8.20 11.56 -4.28
C GLN A 74 8.49 11.43 -5.77
N GLN A 75 7.52 10.98 -6.57
CA GLN A 75 7.65 10.92 -8.02
C GLN A 75 7.79 12.32 -8.62
N GLU A 76 6.96 13.27 -8.23
CA GLU A 76 7.03 14.66 -8.70
C GLU A 76 8.39 15.30 -8.38
N VAL A 77 8.90 15.10 -7.16
CA VAL A 77 10.22 15.61 -6.75
C VAL A 77 11.33 14.97 -7.58
N ALA A 78 11.31 13.65 -7.75
CA ALA A 78 12.32 12.94 -8.53
C ALA A 78 12.31 13.35 -10.01
N GLU A 79 11.13 13.59 -10.59
CA GLU A 79 10.99 14.10 -11.96
C GLU A 79 11.55 15.52 -12.08
N GLN A 80 11.25 16.41 -11.14
CA GLN A 80 11.79 17.77 -11.13
C GLN A 80 13.31 17.80 -11.02
N GLU A 81 13.89 16.96 -10.16
CA GLU A 81 15.34 16.82 -10.01
C GLU A 81 15.99 16.26 -11.29
N ALA A 82 15.34 15.29 -11.95
CA ALA A 82 15.83 14.77 -13.22
C ALA A 82 15.79 15.83 -14.34
N ILE A 83 14.70 16.62 -14.40
CA ILE A 83 14.55 17.70 -15.39
C ILE A 83 15.60 18.80 -15.17
N SER A 84 15.83 19.22 -13.93
CA SER A 84 16.84 20.24 -13.63
C SER A 84 18.26 19.77 -13.98
N PHE A 85 18.59 18.52 -13.63
CA PHE A 85 19.87 17.92 -13.99
C PHE A 85 20.10 17.89 -15.51
N LEU A 86 19.08 17.51 -16.28
CA LEU A 86 19.17 17.50 -17.75
C LEU A 86 19.35 18.92 -18.33
N ALA A 87 18.71 19.93 -17.75
CA ALA A 87 18.86 21.32 -18.17
C ALA A 87 20.30 21.84 -17.92
N ASP A 88 20.88 21.52 -16.76
CA ASP A 88 22.24 21.93 -16.41
C ASP A 88 23.30 21.27 -17.31
N VAL A 89 23.10 20.01 -17.70
CA VAL A 89 23.98 19.32 -18.65
C VAL A 89 23.91 19.95 -20.05
N GLN A 90 22.72 20.35 -20.51
CA GLN A 90 22.56 21.04 -21.79
C GLN A 90 23.15 22.45 -21.80
N ALA A 91 23.16 23.15 -20.66
CA ALA A 91 23.71 24.50 -20.55
C ALA A 91 25.26 24.55 -20.52
N ASN A 92 25.91 23.45 -20.14
CA ASN A 92 27.37 23.33 -20.05
C ASN A 92 28.02 22.60 -21.25
N ALA A 93 27.23 22.18 -22.24
CA ALA A 93 27.69 21.56 -23.49
C ALA A 93 27.69 22.57 -24.65
#